data_AF-A0A1I2M307-F1
#
_entry.id   AF-A0A1I2M307-F1
#
_cell.length_a   1.000
_cell.length_b   1.000
_cell.length_c   1.000
_cell.angle_alpha   90.00
_cell.angle_beta   90.00
_cell.angle_gamma   90.00
#
_symmetry.space_group_name_H-M   'P 1'
#
loop_
_entity.id
_entity.type
_entity.pdbx_description
1 polymer ?
#
loop_
_entity_poly.entity_id
_entity_poly.type
_entity_poly.pdbx_seq_one_letter_code
_entity_poly.pdbx_strand_id
1 'polypeptide(L)'
;MHKNTHERGNTSPSINAMIDETNFDSNSTNSDFLQNGTENLPNLALNQYLLRRKRDDLFKSDIFSDPAWDILLDIYISEKAGKAASVASTCAAARVPVSTGSRWITILVQNGYVARLDDPANAESALLSLTSTAHQALDTLFPPCEAERT
;
A
#
# COMPACT_ATOMS: atom_id res chain seq x y z
N MET A 1 25.63 -27.38 -24.87
CA MET A 1 24.27 -27.69 -25.36
C MET A 1 23.34 -27.75 -24.15
N HIS A 2 22.26 -26.96 -24.16
CA HIS A 2 21.13 -26.89 -23.21
C HIS A 2 21.36 -26.06 -21.93
N LYS A 3 21.22 -24.72 -21.98
CA LYS A 3 20.00 -23.86 -21.99
C LYS A 3 19.55 -23.48 -20.57
N ASN A 4 20.04 -22.33 -20.11
CA ASN A 4 19.39 -21.49 -19.09
C ASN A 4 18.06 -21.01 -19.64
N THR A 5 16.95 -21.38 -19.01
CA THR A 5 15.64 -20.73 -19.21
C THR A 5 14.72 -21.07 -18.03
N HIS A 6 14.53 -20.13 -17.10
CA HIS A 6 13.20 -19.59 -16.82
C HIS A 6 13.26 -18.39 -15.87
N GLU A 7 13.55 -17.24 -16.46
CA GLU A 7 12.87 -16.02 -16.04
C GLU A 7 11.38 -16.18 -16.39
N ARG A 8 10.51 -16.12 -15.38
CA ARG A 8 9.12 -15.71 -15.56
C ARG A 8 8.75 -14.79 -14.41
N GLY A 9 8.97 -13.50 -14.66
CA GLY A 9 8.43 -12.44 -13.85
C GLY A 9 6.90 -12.52 -13.84
N ASN A 10 6.35 -12.55 -12.64
CA ASN A 10 5.03 -12.02 -12.38
C ASN A 10 5.16 -11.12 -11.15
N THR A 11 5.86 -9.99 -11.34
CA THR A 11 5.75 -8.87 -10.42
C THR A 11 4.33 -8.34 -10.56
N SER A 12 3.44 -8.69 -9.63
CA SER A 12 2.27 -7.85 -9.37
C SER A 12 2.77 -6.41 -9.33
N PRO A 13 2.20 -5.49 -10.12
CA PRO A 13 2.74 -4.13 -10.19
C PRO A 13 2.64 -3.54 -8.79
N SER A 14 3.80 -3.38 -8.14
CA SER A 14 3.91 -2.71 -6.84
C SER A 14 3.23 -1.35 -6.97
N ILE A 15 2.63 -0.84 -5.89
CA ILE A 15 2.09 0.52 -5.88
C ILE A 15 3.14 1.53 -6.38
N ASN A 16 4.43 1.28 -6.15
CA ASN A 16 5.52 2.08 -6.73
C ASN A 16 5.49 2.17 -8.27
N ALA A 17 5.11 1.11 -9.00
CA ALA A 17 4.93 1.16 -10.45
C ALA A 17 3.64 1.91 -10.87
N MET A 18 2.62 1.92 -10.01
CA MET A 18 1.42 2.76 -10.20
C MET A 18 1.72 4.24 -9.95
N ILE A 19 2.72 4.52 -9.10
CA ILE A 19 3.25 5.85 -8.82
C ILE A 19 4.24 6.29 -9.92
N ASP A 20 4.95 5.38 -10.58
CA ASP A 20 5.89 5.74 -11.67
C ASP A 20 5.18 6.24 -12.94
N GLU A 21 3.94 5.85 -13.23
CA GLU A 21 3.15 6.49 -14.31
C GLU A 21 2.61 7.87 -13.90
N THR A 22 2.60 8.18 -12.61
CA THR A 22 2.50 9.56 -12.12
C THR A 22 3.91 10.10 -11.94
N ASN A 23 4.58 10.44 -13.04
CA ASN A 23 5.78 11.29 -13.02
C ASN A 23 5.52 12.51 -12.11
N PHE A 24 5.90 12.42 -10.84
CA PHE A 24 5.90 13.54 -9.92
C PHE A 24 7.18 14.32 -10.20
N ASP A 25 7.15 15.00 -11.35
CA ASP A 25 8.11 15.99 -11.74
C ASP A 25 8.09 17.07 -10.65
N SER A 26 9.13 17.09 -9.82
CA SER A 26 9.19 17.90 -8.59
C SER A 26 9.21 19.42 -8.84
N ASN A 27 8.97 19.85 -10.08
CA ASN A 27 8.93 21.26 -10.46
C ASN A 27 7.76 21.65 -11.39
N SER A 28 6.80 20.76 -11.68
CA SER A 28 5.69 21.10 -12.58
C SER A 28 4.38 20.37 -12.26
N THR A 29 3.71 20.76 -11.16
CA THR A 29 2.24 20.85 -10.99
C THR A 29 1.90 21.08 -9.51
N ASN A 30 2.18 22.28 -8.99
CA ASN A 30 1.72 22.70 -7.66
C ASN A 30 0.46 23.60 -7.73
N SER A 31 -0.21 23.71 -8.87
CA SER A 31 -1.42 24.54 -9.02
C SER A 31 -2.74 23.75 -9.11
N ASP A 32 -2.72 22.50 -9.57
CA ASP A 32 -3.99 21.78 -9.86
C ASP A 32 -4.45 20.86 -8.72
N PHE A 33 -3.54 20.40 -7.86
CA PHE A 33 -3.87 19.53 -6.71
C PHE A 33 -4.57 20.25 -5.56
N LEU A 34 -4.47 21.58 -5.49
CA LEU A 34 -5.18 22.39 -4.48
C LEU A 34 -6.54 22.90 -4.98
N GLN A 35 -6.85 22.74 -6.27
CA GLN A 35 -8.07 23.29 -6.89
C GLN A 35 -9.23 22.27 -6.92
N ASN A 36 -8.94 20.97 -6.95
CA ASN A 36 -9.94 19.90 -6.98
C ASN A 36 -10.02 19.24 -5.58
N GLY A 37 -10.84 19.83 -4.71
CA GLY A 37 -11.03 19.35 -3.35
C GLY A 37 -11.42 17.87 -3.29
N THR A 38 -10.89 17.16 -2.29
CA THR A 38 -11.59 16.14 -1.46
C THR A 38 -12.56 15.12 -2.08
N GLU A 39 -12.55 14.83 -3.39
CA GLU A 39 -13.68 14.13 -4.04
C GLU A 39 -13.45 12.64 -4.36
N ASN A 40 -12.60 11.91 -3.63
CA ASN A 40 -12.57 10.44 -3.75
C ASN A 40 -11.90 9.75 -2.55
N LEU A 41 -12.53 8.71 -1.97
CA LEU A 41 -12.00 7.92 -0.82
C LEU A 41 -10.58 7.41 -1.01
N PRO A 42 -10.21 6.86 -2.19
CA PRO A 42 -8.85 6.42 -2.43
C PRO A 42 -7.88 7.58 -2.24
N ASN A 43 -8.29 8.82 -2.56
CA ASN A 43 -7.44 9.98 -2.49
C ASN A 43 -7.07 10.37 -1.06
N LEU A 44 -7.90 10.16 -0.02
CA LEU A 44 -7.49 10.53 1.36
C LEU A 44 -6.44 9.56 1.92
N ALA A 45 -6.69 8.25 1.82
CA ALA A 45 -5.73 7.23 2.24
C ALA A 45 -4.45 7.29 1.40
N LEU A 46 -4.58 7.48 0.08
CA LEU A 46 -3.47 7.67 -0.85
C LEU A 46 -2.71 8.97 -0.56
N ASN A 47 -3.38 10.10 -0.34
CA ASN A 47 -2.73 11.37 0.00
C ASN A 47 -1.96 11.25 1.33
N GLN A 48 -2.53 10.57 2.33
CA GLN A 48 -1.84 10.31 3.59
C GLN A 48 -0.59 9.44 3.36
N TYR A 49 -0.69 8.40 2.53
CA TYR A 49 0.43 7.57 2.13
C TYR A 49 1.50 8.37 1.37
N LEU A 50 1.11 9.19 0.39
CA LEU A 50 2.00 10.02 -0.42
C LEU A 50 2.70 11.10 0.41
N LEU A 51 2.00 11.72 1.36
CA LEU A 51 2.58 12.70 2.27
C LEU A 51 3.68 12.06 3.14
N ARG A 52 3.45 10.83 3.62
CA ARG A 52 4.47 10.06 4.34
C ARG A 52 5.70 9.80 3.46
N ARG A 53 5.49 9.42 2.20
CA ARG A 53 6.60 9.26 1.23
C ARG A 53 7.40 10.53 1.02
N LYS A 54 6.71 11.64 0.78
CA LYS A 54 7.35 12.94 0.61
C LYS A 54 8.16 13.34 1.84
N ARG A 55 7.68 13.01 3.05
CA ARG A 55 8.42 13.24 4.29
C ARG A 55 9.68 12.38 4.35
N ASP A 56 9.63 11.11 4.03
CA ASP A 56 10.81 10.22 4.06
C ASP A 56 11.86 10.62 3.02
N ASP A 57 11.46 11.21 1.90
CA ASP A 57 12.37 11.71 0.87
C ASP A 57 13.01 13.06 1.28
N LEU A 58 12.26 13.93 1.97
CA LEU A 58 12.75 15.23 2.46
C LEU A 58 13.60 15.12 3.74
N PHE A 59 13.27 14.16 4.61
CA PHE A 59 13.94 13.94 5.89
C PHE A 59 14.53 12.54 5.86
N LYS A 60 15.87 12.39 5.95
CA LYS A 60 16.59 11.09 5.91
C LYS A 60 15.76 9.98 6.58
N SER A 61 15.43 8.96 5.78
CA SER A 61 14.28 8.05 5.81
C SER A 61 13.94 7.30 7.12
N ASP A 62 14.78 7.36 8.14
CA ASP A 62 14.72 6.39 9.24
C ASP A 62 14.11 6.97 10.53
N ILE A 63 13.78 8.26 10.53
CA ILE A 63 13.32 8.96 11.74
C ILE A 63 11.80 8.83 11.93
N PHE A 64 11.03 8.66 10.85
CA PHE A 64 9.58 8.80 10.88
C PHE A 64 8.79 7.59 10.38
N SER A 65 9.42 6.42 10.23
CA SER A 65 8.74 5.22 9.75
C SER A 65 7.71 4.71 10.77
N ASP A 66 6.51 4.39 10.30
CA ASP A 66 5.55 3.56 11.04
C ASP A 66 5.16 2.37 10.15
N PRO A 67 5.99 1.32 10.14
CA PRO A 67 5.84 0.21 9.21
C PRO A 67 4.50 -0.51 9.35
N ALA A 68 3.95 -0.59 10.56
CA ALA A 68 2.67 -1.25 10.80
C ALA A 68 1.54 -0.50 10.10
N TRP A 69 1.52 0.83 10.22
CA TRP A 69 0.54 1.66 9.55
C TRP A 69 0.71 1.64 8.03
N ASP A 70 1.94 1.72 7.54
CA ASP A 70 2.21 1.74 6.10
C ASP A 70 1.79 0.41 5.44
N ILE A 71 1.96 -0.72 6.14
CA ILE A 71 1.45 -2.03 5.72
C ILE A 71 -0.09 -2.04 5.66
N LEU A 72 -0.78 -1.50 6.68
CA LEU A 72 -2.25 -1.44 6.69
C LEU A 72 -2.78 -0.60 5.52
N LEU A 73 -2.17 0.56 5.26
CA LEU A 73 -2.55 1.42 4.14
C LEU A 73 -2.33 0.74 2.78
N ASP A 74 -1.21 0.04 2.59
CA ASP A 74 -0.92 -0.67 1.34
C ASP A 74 -1.95 -1.76 1.04
N ILE A 75 -2.30 -2.57 2.05
CA ILE A 75 -3.32 -3.62 1.89
C ILE A 75 -4.67 -2.97 1.58
N TYR A 76 -5.06 -1.93 2.33
CA TYR A 76 -6.33 -1.22 2.12
C TYR A 76 -6.45 -0.65 0.70
N ILE A 77 -5.41 0.04 0.22
CA ILE A 77 -5.38 0.62 -1.13
C ILE A 77 -5.43 -0.48 -2.19
N SER A 78 -4.67 -1.56 -1.99
CA SER A 78 -4.66 -2.71 -2.91
C SER A 78 -6.03 -3.37 -3.02
N GLU A 79 -6.70 -3.63 -1.89
CA GLU A 79 -8.04 -4.23 -1.86
C GLU A 79 -9.09 -3.34 -2.52
N LYS A 80 -9.08 -2.03 -2.26
CA LYS A 80 -9.98 -1.07 -2.94
C LYS A 80 -9.69 -0.96 -4.44
N ALA A 81 -8.45 -1.20 -4.87
CA ALA A 81 -8.05 -1.29 -6.27
C ALA A 81 -8.32 -2.68 -6.91
N GLY A 82 -8.90 -3.63 -6.17
CA GLY A 82 -9.17 -4.99 -6.64
C GLY A 82 -7.91 -5.83 -6.87
N LYS A 83 -6.80 -5.47 -6.23
CA LYS A 83 -5.50 -6.15 -6.33
C LYS A 83 -5.21 -6.96 -5.07
N ALA A 84 -4.49 -8.06 -5.24
CA ALA A 84 -4.01 -8.85 -4.12
C ALA A 84 -2.73 -8.23 -3.53
N ALA A 85 -2.65 -8.14 -2.20
CA ALA A 85 -1.45 -7.73 -1.49
C ALA A 85 -0.65 -8.97 -1.09
N SER A 86 0.62 -9.05 -1.49
CA SER A 86 1.54 -10.11 -1.05
C SER A 86 2.49 -9.58 0.02
N VAL A 87 3.05 -10.46 0.85
CA VAL A 87 4.06 -10.07 1.86
C VAL A 87 5.21 -9.26 1.24
N ALA A 88 5.75 -9.72 0.10
CA ALA A 88 6.89 -9.07 -0.55
C ALA A 88 6.52 -7.69 -1.12
N SER A 89 5.38 -7.60 -1.84
CA SER A 89 4.91 -6.32 -2.39
C SER A 89 4.60 -5.31 -1.30
N THR A 90 3.97 -5.75 -0.21
CA THR A 90 3.60 -4.90 0.92
C THR A 90 4.81 -4.44 1.72
N CYS A 91 5.83 -5.29 1.92
CA CYS A 91 7.09 -4.85 2.56
C CYS A 91 7.83 -3.82 1.69
N ALA A 92 7.88 -4.03 0.37
CA ALA A 92 8.45 -3.07 -0.57
C ALA A 92 7.68 -1.74 -0.55
N ALA A 93 6.35 -1.81 -0.53
CA ALA A 93 5.45 -0.67 -0.40
C ALA A 93 5.39 -0.08 1.02
N ALA A 94 6.07 -0.66 2.01
CA ALA A 94 6.31 -0.05 3.32
C ALA A 94 7.77 0.44 3.46
N ARG A 95 8.61 0.26 2.44
CA ARG A 95 10.06 0.57 2.44
C ARG A 95 10.82 -0.06 3.62
N VAL A 96 10.43 -1.27 4.01
CA VAL A 96 11.12 -2.04 5.04
C VAL A 96 11.71 -3.33 4.48
N PRO A 97 12.84 -3.82 5.03
CA PRO A 97 13.30 -5.17 4.73
C PRO A 97 12.21 -6.21 5.00
N VAL A 98 12.15 -7.26 4.19
CA VAL A 98 11.13 -8.33 4.32
C VAL A 98 11.13 -8.96 5.72
N SER A 99 12.29 -9.09 6.37
CA SER A 99 12.40 -9.59 7.75
C SER A 99 11.71 -8.67 8.76
N THR A 100 11.86 -7.35 8.61
CA THR A 100 11.20 -6.33 9.43
C THR A 100 9.70 -6.29 9.15
N GLY A 101 9.30 -6.27 7.87
CA GLY A 101 7.90 -6.25 7.50
C GLY A 101 7.15 -7.52 7.92
N SER A 102 7.77 -8.70 7.78
CA SER A 102 7.18 -9.97 8.25
C SER A 102 6.96 -9.98 9.77
N ARG A 103 7.85 -9.35 10.55
CA ARG A 103 7.64 -9.17 11.99
C ARG A 103 6.40 -8.33 12.27
N TRP A 104 6.23 -7.20 11.57
CA TRP A 104 5.06 -6.33 11.74
C TRP A 104 3.77 -6.98 11.25
N ILE A 105 3.80 -7.70 10.13
CA ILE A 105 2.66 -8.49 9.65
C ILE A 105 2.24 -9.51 10.70
N THR A 106 3.20 -10.20 11.33
CA THR A 106 2.91 -11.15 12.41
C THR A 106 2.20 -10.47 13.58
N ILE A 107 2.68 -9.28 13.99
CA ILE A 107 2.05 -8.48 15.05
C ILE A 107 0.62 -8.07 14.64
N LEU A 108 0.42 -7.60 13.42
CA LEU A 108 -0.89 -7.18 12.92
C LEU A 108 -1.87 -8.35 12.83
N VAL A 109 -1.40 -9.54 12.47
CA VAL A 109 -2.19 -10.78 12.46
C VAL A 109 -2.58 -11.18 13.88
N GLN A 110 -1.64 -11.15 14.82
CA GLN A 110 -1.90 -11.46 16.23
C GLN A 110 -2.92 -10.51 16.87
N ASN A 111 -2.93 -9.24 16.46
CA ASN A 111 -3.90 -8.25 16.92
C ASN A 111 -5.23 -8.27 16.13
N GLY A 112 -5.37 -9.18 15.15
CA GLY A 112 -6.60 -9.33 14.39
C GLY A 112 -6.88 -8.20 13.40
N TYR A 113 -5.86 -7.47 12.93
CA TYR A 113 -6.00 -6.43 11.91
C TYR A 113 -5.75 -6.95 10.49
N VAL A 114 -4.86 -7.92 10.34
CA VAL A 114 -4.51 -8.53 9.05
C VAL A 114 -4.79 -10.03 9.11
N ALA A 115 -5.26 -10.60 8.01
CA ALA A 115 -5.37 -12.02 7.78
C ALA A 115 -4.36 -12.46 6.70
N ARG A 116 -3.78 -13.64 6.89
CA ARG A 116 -2.90 -14.27 5.91
C ARG A 116 -3.69 -15.34 5.17
N LEU A 117 -3.71 -15.26 3.85
CA LEU A 117 -4.30 -16.27 2.99
C LEU A 117 -3.19 -17.04 2.27
N ASP A 118 -3.34 -18.36 2.20
CA ASP A 118 -2.47 -19.17 1.37
C ASP A 118 -2.73 -18.84 -0.10
N ASP A 119 -1.67 -18.60 -0.86
CA ASP A 119 -1.77 -18.39 -2.31
C ASP A 119 -1.73 -19.75 -3.03
N PRO A 120 -2.85 -20.22 -3.60
CA PRO A 120 -2.88 -21.50 -4.31
C PRO A 120 -2.08 -21.46 -5.63
N ALA A 121 -1.79 -20.28 -6.18
CA ALA A 121 -1.00 -20.13 -7.41
C ALA A 121 0.51 -20.06 -7.14
N ASN A 122 0.91 -19.57 -5.97
CA ASN A 122 2.30 -19.51 -5.54
C ASN A 122 2.42 -19.73 -4.03
N ALA A 123 2.62 -20.99 -3.64
CA ALA A 123 2.71 -21.40 -2.23
C ALA A 123 3.82 -20.69 -1.44
N GLU A 124 4.77 -20.03 -2.11
CA GLU A 124 5.83 -19.25 -1.46
C GLU A 124 5.40 -17.82 -1.11
N SER A 125 4.32 -17.31 -1.72
CA SER A 125 3.89 -15.91 -1.61
C SER A 125 2.51 -15.80 -0.97
N ALA A 126 2.44 -15.94 0.34
CA ALA A 126 1.19 -15.72 1.05
C ALA A 126 0.59 -14.32 0.78
N LEU A 127 -0.71 -14.29 0.57
CA LEU A 127 -1.49 -13.07 0.39
C LEU A 127 -1.94 -12.52 1.74
N LEU A 128 -2.14 -11.21 1.77
CA LEU A 128 -2.60 -10.45 2.92
C LEU A 128 -3.96 -9.85 2.60
N SER A 129 -4.82 -9.82 3.59
CA SER A 129 -6.11 -9.13 3.55
C SER A 129 -6.39 -8.45 4.87
N LEU A 130 -7.16 -7.37 4.87
CA LEU A 130 -7.63 -6.76 6.10
C LEU A 130 -8.76 -7.58 6.72
N THR A 131 -8.77 -7.65 8.04
CA THR A 131 -9.93 -8.19 8.75
C THR A 131 -11.11 -7.23 8.66
N SER A 132 -12.33 -7.72 8.89
CA SER A 132 -13.52 -6.87 8.95
C SER A 132 -13.37 -5.73 9.96
N THR A 133 -12.71 -5.98 11.10
CA THR A 133 -12.44 -4.96 12.11
C THR A 133 -11.50 -3.87 11.60
N ALA A 134 -10.40 -4.24 10.92
CA ALA A 134 -9.48 -3.27 10.35
C ALA A 134 -10.14 -2.46 9.23
N HIS A 135 -10.94 -3.13 8.37
CA HIS A 135 -11.73 -2.45 7.35
C HIS A 135 -12.67 -1.41 7.94
N GLN A 136 -13.46 -1.75 8.95
CA GLN A 136 -14.39 -0.81 9.57
C GLN A 136 -13.66 0.38 10.19
N ALA A 137 -12.52 0.15 10.85
CA ALA A 137 -11.73 1.22 11.44
C ALA A 137 -11.15 2.15 10.36
N LEU A 138 -10.64 1.60 9.26
CA LEU A 138 -10.09 2.36 8.14
C LEU A 138 -11.17 3.07 7.33
N ASP A 139 -12.32 2.45 7.11
CA ASP A 139 -13.48 3.08 6.47
C ASP A 139 -14.03 4.21 7.37
N THR A 140 -13.96 4.09 8.70
CA THR A 140 -14.34 5.18 9.62
C THR A 140 -13.33 6.33 9.58
N LEU A 141 -12.03 6.01 9.49
CA LEU A 141 -10.95 7.00 9.42
C LEU A 141 -10.92 7.73 8.07
N PHE A 142 -11.23 7.01 7.00
CA PHE A 142 -11.30 7.49 5.63
C PHE A 142 -12.74 7.34 5.13
N PRO A 143 -13.69 8.10 5.72
CA PRO A 143 -15.11 7.94 5.43
C PRO A 143 -15.37 8.15 3.95
N PRO A 144 -16.37 7.43 3.40
CA PRO A 144 -16.84 7.75 2.08
C PRO A 144 -17.20 9.22 1.96
N CYS A 145 -16.78 9.85 0.87
CA CYS A 145 -17.31 11.14 0.48
C CYS A 145 -18.80 10.92 0.24
N GLU A 146 -19.62 11.20 1.25
CA GLU A 146 -21.06 11.30 1.09
C GLU A 146 -21.30 12.53 0.21
N ALA A 147 -21.34 12.32 -1.11
CA ALA A 147 -21.92 13.30 -2.01
C ALA A 147 -23.38 13.46 -1.56
N GLU A 148 -23.69 14.63 -1.02
CA GLU A 148 -25.00 15.01 -0.50
C GLU A 148 -26.09 14.57 -1.49
N ARG A 149 -26.87 13.55 -1.10
CA ARG A 149 -28.12 13.23 -1.77
C ARG A 149 -29.12 14.31 -1.40
N THR A 150 -29.24 15.33 -2.24
CA THR A 150 -30.36 16.28 -2.22
C THR A 150 -31.17 16.13 -3.48
#